data_AF-A0A4Z0JL85-F1
#
_entry.id   AF-A0A4Z0JL85-F1
#
_cell.length_a   1.000
_cell.length_b   1.000
_cell.length_c   1.000
_cell.angle_alpha   90.00
_cell.angle_beta   90.00
_cell.angle_gamma   90.00
#
_symmetry.space_group_name_H-M   'P 1'
#
loop_
_entity.id
_entity.type
_entity.pdbx_description
1 polymer ?
#
loop_
_entity_poly.entity_id
_entity_poly.type
_entity_poly.pdbx_seq_one_letter_code
_entity_poly.pdbx_strand_id
1 'polypeptide(L)'
;MNKRFKSVLICGVALTALTLSQQTVKADTTDTSSEQTTQTVKSQAVAQASTATETPSQTESTSSDTVETSQEATTEDATTAVVDEASTETSKENTTATNSENTDVDADATTQADQTATTQANSTSSNITPLKGIVDTKGITGLYTQDGTLISNRKLAGNTAWLTDQKLVYNGQTYYRVATNEYANADNVVLTYGHQENGIVRVKQWGAASYSRGEAGFYKNGQANYQANTAWRYNHVDNSNGRTYYQIGGNIWLNSDDTAVGPAYQNPNGWLQIQTKQIKPSGGSVGYDLYNGVEGIKVWLVRRYFGYSNAHTIYDGSVASSVRNLQARKGLPVTGVVNLATWKAMGYSEADWYGIDSYVAPLQTNITSTRSQHVEAMINQAYKYLGKPWISGAASMPAYGVDCSGLVTQALYASGIDSAPISNIQHAQPGHEWNSRDYWADNRIPHINFNNRQRGDLIFFTDPSTGIIWHVGILLNRDTMIESWPYAVQVHSIYSSRGNIAGVKRVFS
;
A
#
# COMPACT_ATOMS: atom_id res chain seq x y z
N MET A 1 -35.22 66.68 -7.34
CA MET A 1 -35.48 65.53 -6.45
C MET A 1 -35.97 64.36 -7.27
N ASN A 2 -35.44 63.14 -7.06
CA ASN A 2 -36.16 61.88 -7.25
C ASN A 2 -35.34 60.74 -6.63
N LYS A 3 -36.00 59.80 -5.93
CA LYS A 3 -35.34 58.74 -5.16
C LYS A 3 -34.93 57.58 -6.08
N ARG A 4 -33.71 57.06 -5.92
CA ARG A 4 -33.33 55.72 -6.42
C ARG A 4 -32.86 54.88 -5.24
N PHE A 5 -33.43 53.69 -5.09
CA PHE A 5 -33.05 52.73 -4.05
C PHE A 5 -31.63 52.21 -4.30
N LYS A 6 -30.86 52.03 -3.22
CA LYS A 6 -29.67 51.17 -3.19
C LYS A 6 -30.01 49.97 -2.33
N SER A 7 -30.27 48.81 -2.94
CA SER A 7 -30.41 47.55 -2.22
C SER A 7 -29.03 47.05 -1.82
N VAL A 8 -28.72 47.04 -0.53
CA VAL A 8 -27.48 46.45 0.00
C VAL A 8 -27.72 44.96 0.21
N LEU A 9 -27.08 44.12 -0.62
CA LEU A 9 -27.09 42.67 -0.41
C LEU A 9 -25.96 42.31 0.56
N ILE A 10 -26.30 42.00 1.81
CA ILE A 10 -25.34 41.54 2.82
C ILE A 10 -24.96 40.10 2.48
N CYS A 11 -23.72 39.89 2.01
CA CYS A 11 -23.20 38.56 1.72
C CYS A 11 -22.80 37.85 3.02
N GLY A 12 -23.74 37.09 3.61
CA GLY A 12 -23.49 36.24 4.76
C GLY A 12 -22.60 35.06 4.38
N VAL A 13 -21.35 35.04 4.84
CA VAL A 13 -20.43 33.91 4.66
C VAL A 13 -20.85 32.77 5.59
N ALA A 14 -21.73 31.90 5.10
CA ALA A 14 -22.09 30.65 5.75
C ALA A 14 -20.91 29.67 5.68
N LEU A 15 -20.04 29.70 6.68
CA LEU A 15 -18.89 28.79 6.80
C LEU A 15 -19.39 27.39 7.26
N THR A 16 -19.94 26.61 6.34
CA THR A 16 -20.35 25.22 6.59
C THR A 16 -19.12 24.32 6.82
N ALA A 17 -18.74 24.20 8.09
CA ALA A 17 -17.73 23.24 8.55
C ALA A 17 -18.22 21.81 8.33
N LEU A 18 -17.88 21.22 7.19
CA LEU A 18 -18.15 19.82 6.89
C LEU A 18 -17.25 18.93 7.76
N THR A 19 -17.83 18.27 8.76
CA THR A 19 -17.13 17.33 9.65
C THR A 19 -16.82 16.01 8.94
N LEU A 20 -15.84 16.07 8.03
CA LEU A 20 -15.24 14.89 7.40
C LEU A 20 -14.64 13.98 8.47
N SER A 21 -15.22 12.80 8.64
CA SER A 21 -14.69 11.74 9.51
C SER A 21 -13.37 11.22 8.96
N GLN A 22 -12.25 11.81 9.40
CA GLN A 22 -10.92 11.33 9.08
C GLN A 22 -10.64 10.05 9.88
N GLN A 23 -10.64 8.91 9.20
CA GLN A 23 -10.13 7.66 9.76
C GLN A 23 -8.59 7.66 9.81
N THR A 24 -7.99 8.57 10.59
CA THR A 24 -6.55 8.51 10.86
C THR A 24 -6.20 7.14 11.45
N VAL A 25 -5.18 6.48 10.90
CA VAL A 25 -4.62 5.28 11.52
C VAL A 25 -3.96 5.71 12.81
N LYS A 26 -4.55 5.32 13.93
CA LYS A 26 -4.11 5.75 15.25
C LYS A 26 -2.81 5.02 15.60
N ALA A 27 -1.76 5.82 15.77
CA ALA A 27 -0.61 5.44 16.59
C ALA A 27 -0.96 5.80 18.04
N ASP A 28 -0.42 5.03 18.99
CA ASP A 28 -0.58 5.31 20.42
C ASP A 28 0.11 6.65 20.77
N THR A 29 -0.61 7.57 21.41
CA THR A 29 -0.11 8.91 21.74
C THR A 29 0.29 8.96 23.21
N THR A 30 1.57 8.69 23.49
CA THR A 30 2.17 9.05 24.78
C THR A 30 2.24 10.57 24.89
N ASP A 31 1.41 11.15 25.74
CA ASP A 31 1.35 12.60 25.93
C ASP A 31 2.66 13.14 26.53
N THR A 32 3.29 14.10 25.85
CA THR A 32 4.32 14.95 26.44
C THR A 32 4.29 16.31 25.75
N SER A 33 3.68 17.30 26.40
CA SER A 33 3.35 18.58 25.79
C SER A 33 4.56 19.52 25.70
N SER A 34 4.75 20.12 24.52
CA SER A 34 5.52 21.35 24.34
C SER A 34 4.99 22.10 23.11
N GLU A 35 4.95 23.44 23.21
CA GLU A 35 4.30 24.31 22.22
C GLU A 35 5.32 24.83 21.18
N GLN A 36 4.96 24.92 19.90
CA GLN A 36 5.57 25.94 19.03
C GLN A 36 4.72 26.41 17.84
N THR A 37 4.16 27.60 18.02
CA THR A 37 3.96 28.72 17.08
C THR A 37 3.93 28.45 15.57
N THR A 38 2.76 28.64 14.96
CA THR A 38 2.55 28.77 13.50
C THR A 38 3.19 30.05 12.93
N GLN A 39 3.86 29.97 11.78
CA GLN A 39 4.11 31.13 10.91
C GLN A 39 3.44 30.96 9.53
N THR A 40 2.74 32.00 9.08
CA THR A 40 1.98 32.00 7.82
C THR A 40 2.65 32.89 6.79
N VAL A 41 3.16 32.31 5.70
CA VAL A 41 3.68 33.06 4.55
C VAL A 41 2.62 33.12 3.45
N LYS A 42 2.30 34.34 2.99
CA LYS A 42 1.46 34.58 1.82
C LYS A 42 2.32 34.67 0.57
N SER A 43 1.90 34.08 -0.54
CA SER A 43 2.37 34.42 -1.88
C SER A 43 1.19 34.85 -2.76
N GLN A 44 1.42 35.83 -3.63
CA GLN A 44 0.37 36.47 -4.43
C GLN A 44 0.37 35.94 -5.87
N ALA A 45 -0.81 35.93 -6.50
CA ALA A 45 -0.94 35.63 -7.92
C ALA A 45 -0.69 36.88 -8.80
N VAL A 46 -0.19 36.65 -10.02
CA VAL A 46 -0.05 37.66 -11.09
C VAL A 46 -0.65 37.07 -12.39
N ALA A 47 -1.08 37.92 -13.32
CA ALA A 47 -2.18 37.64 -14.25
C ALA A 47 -1.80 37.27 -15.70
N GLN A 48 -2.85 37.10 -16.51
CA GLN A 48 -2.92 36.49 -17.85
C GLN A 48 -2.38 37.33 -19.03
N ALA A 49 -2.06 36.63 -20.12
CA ALA A 49 -2.32 36.99 -21.53
C ALA A 49 -2.58 35.64 -22.27
N SER A 50 -3.66 35.38 -23.03
CA SER A 50 -4.05 35.89 -24.37
C SER A 50 -2.95 35.72 -25.44
N THR A 51 -3.16 35.14 -26.64
CA THR A 51 -4.42 35.03 -27.43
C THR A 51 -4.33 33.95 -28.55
N ALA A 52 -5.46 33.68 -29.24
CA ALA A 52 -5.59 33.22 -30.65
C ALA A 52 -5.26 31.77 -31.07
N THR A 53 -6.33 30.95 -31.10
CA THR A 53 -6.85 30.12 -32.23
C THR A 53 -6.09 30.01 -33.56
N GLU A 54 -5.93 28.78 -34.09
CA GLU A 54 -6.32 28.40 -35.47
C GLU A 54 -6.41 26.87 -35.68
N THR A 55 -7.15 26.42 -36.71
CA THR A 55 -7.45 24.99 -37.01
C THR A 55 -7.42 24.75 -38.52
N PRO A 56 -6.69 23.72 -39.02
CA PRO A 56 -7.30 22.64 -39.82
C PRO A 56 -6.60 21.27 -39.57
N SER A 57 -7.02 20.11 -40.06
CA SER A 57 -8.29 19.53 -40.54
C SER A 57 -8.04 18.01 -40.67
N GLN A 58 -9.09 17.17 -40.72
CA GLN A 58 -8.94 15.71 -40.87
C GLN A 58 -8.53 15.29 -42.28
N THR A 59 -7.98 14.08 -42.41
CA THR A 59 -8.11 13.23 -43.61
C THR A 59 -8.11 11.77 -43.17
N GLU A 60 -9.15 11.03 -43.53
CA GLU A 60 -9.27 9.59 -43.26
C GLU A 60 -8.53 8.77 -44.32
N SER A 61 -8.06 7.58 -43.96
CA SER A 61 -7.74 6.53 -44.94
C SER A 61 -8.03 5.14 -44.35
N THR A 62 -9.15 4.57 -44.77
CA THR A 62 -9.52 3.17 -44.47
C THR A 62 -8.60 2.17 -45.16
N SER A 63 -8.29 1.06 -44.49
CA SER A 63 -8.05 -0.23 -45.17
C SER A 63 -8.30 -1.41 -44.24
N SER A 64 -8.90 -2.44 -44.80
CA SER A 64 -8.85 -3.82 -44.32
C SER A 64 -7.43 -4.39 -44.64
N ASP A 65 -7.00 -5.56 -44.18
CA ASP A 65 -7.76 -6.80 -44.11
C ASP A 65 -7.23 -7.86 -43.14
N THR A 66 -7.99 -8.95 -43.08
CA THR A 66 -7.79 -10.27 -42.46
C THR A 66 -6.33 -10.76 -42.30
N VAL A 67 -6.10 -11.42 -41.16
CA VAL A 67 -5.00 -12.40 -40.95
C VAL A 67 -5.58 -13.67 -40.35
N GLU A 68 -5.15 -14.81 -40.87
CA GLU A 68 -5.66 -16.15 -40.55
C GLU A 68 -5.11 -16.70 -39.22
N THR A 69 -5.89 -17.53 -38.53
CA THR A 69 -5.42 -18.25 -37.33
C THR A 69 -4.83 -19.59 -37.73
N SER A 70 -3.67 -19.94 -37.20
CA SER A 70 -3.16 -21.31 -37.21
C SER A 70 -2.53 -21.63 -35.86
N GLN A 71 -3.19 -22.52 -35.11
CA GLN A 71 -2.57 -23.23 -34.00
C GLN A 71 -1.90 -24.47 -34.58
N GLU A 72 -0.71 -24.83 -34.09
CA GLU A 72 -0.36 -26.22 -33.95
C GLU A 72 0.49 -26.41 -32.69
N ALA A 73 0.28 -27.53 -32.00
CA ALA A 73 1.01 -27.90 -30.80
C ALA A 73 1.73 -29.22 -31.06
N THR A 74 2.90 -29.41 -30.47
CA THR A 74 3.57 -30.71 -30.43
C THR A 74 4.04 -31.01 -29.01
N THR A 75 3.89 -32.28 -28.66
CA THR A 75 4.22 -32.90 -27.37
C THR A 75 5.25 -33.98 -27.59
N GLU A 76 6.16 -34.16 -26.62
CA GLU A 76 6.76 -35.43 -26.16
C GLU A 76 7.85 -35.04 -25.11
N ASP A 77 8.09 -35.64 -23.94
CA ASP A 77 7.78 -36.92 -23.25
C ASP A 77 9.08 -37.70 -22.92
N ALA A 78 8.99 -38.78 -22.14
CA ALA A 78 10.03 -39.56 -21.45
C ALA A 78 10.56 -38.90 -20.14
N THR A 79 10.19 -39.32 -18.92
CA THR A 79 10.34 -40.63 -18.21
C THR A 79 11.80 -40.90 -17.75
N THR A 80 12.10 -41.62 -16.64
CA THR A 80 11.33 -42.43 -15.65
C THR A 80 12.05 -42.27 -14.26
N ALA A 81 11.83 -42.96 -13.11
CA ALA A 81 11.00 -44.09 -12.65
C ALA A 81 11.01 -44.17 -11.09
N VAL A 82 9.91 -44.70 -10.48
CA VAL A 82 9.83 -45.73 -9.39
C VAL A 82 10.59 -45.43 -8.05
N VAL A 83 10.09 -45.66 -6.83
CA VAL A 83 9.39 -46.85 -6.27
C VAL A 83 8.29 -46.51 -5.24
N ASP A 84 7.31 -47.41 -5.19
CA ASP A 84 6.26 -47.70 -4.20
C ASP A 84 6.80 -48.02 -2.76
N GLU A 85 6.01 -48.36 -1.72
CA GLU A 85 4.61 -48.83 -1.64
C GLU A 85 3.91 -48.48 -0.30
N ALA A 86 2.61 -48.80 -0.17
CA ALA A 86 1.77 -48.61 1.02
C ALA A 86 1.93 -49.73 2.08
N SER A 87 1.33 -49.68 3.27
CA SER A 87 -0.10 -49.98 3.48
C SER A 87 -0.52 -49.92 4.98
N THR A 88 -1.83 -50.12 5.25
CA THR A 88 -2.52 -49.96 6.54
C THR A 88 -2.98 -51.28 7.17
N GLU A 89 -3.21 -51.36 8.50
CA GLU A 89 -4.57 -51.66 9.07
C GLU A 89 -4.72 -51.73 10.63
N THR A 90 -5.77 -51.07 11.12
CA THR A 90 -6.86 -51.48 12.06
C THR A 90 -6.70 -52.54 13.19
N SER A 91 -6.95 -52.14 14.45
CA SER A 91 -7.88 -52.74 15.46
C SER A 91 -7.78 -51.96 16.81
N LYS A 92 -8.81 -51.66 17.62
CA LYS A 92 -9.88 -52.43 18.33
C LYS A 92 -9.34 -53.39 19.42
N GLU A 93 -9.83 -53.44 20.67
CA GLU A 93 -10.87 -52.68 21.40
C GLU A 93 -10.81 -52.99 22.93
N ASN A 94 -11.69 -52.36 23.73
CA ASN A 94 -12.23 -52.81 25.04
C ASN A 94 -11.62 -52.29 26.38
N THR A 95 -12.38 -52.50 27.47
CA THR A 95 -12.39 -51.70 28.72
C THR A 95 -12.11 -52.52 29.99
N THR A 96 -11.88 -51.84 31.14
CA THR A 96 -12.72 -51.89 32.37
C THR A 96 -12.03 -51.14 33.52
N ALA A 97 -12.79 -50.61 34.50
CA ALA A 97 -12.28 -49.90 35.68
C ALA A 97 -12.91 -50.44 36.98
N THR A 98 -12.20 -50.34 38.11
CA THR A 98 -12.81 -50.50 39.44
C THR A 98 -12.13 -49.71 40.56
N ASN A 99 -12.98 -49.25 41.47
CA ASN A 99 -12.88 -48.46 42.72
C ASN A 99 -11.65 -48.59 43.64
N SER A 100 -11.51 -47.55 44.48
CA SER A 100 -10.81 -47.56 45.78
C SER A 100 -11.74 -48.00 46.93
N GLU A 101 -11.16 -48.56 48.01
CA GLU A 101 -11.62 -48.63 49.42
C GLU A 101 -10.63 -49.57 50.18
N ASN A 102 -10.33 -49.54 51.49
CA ASN A 102 -10.49 -48.55 52.58
C ASN A 102 -9.65 -49.00 53.83
N THR A 103 -9.73 -48.25 54.95
CA THR A 103 -9.51 -48.61 56.38
C THR A 103 -8.11 -48.63 57.03
N ASP A 104 -8.10 -48.11 58.26
CA ASP A 104 -7.00 -48.04 59.26
C ASP A 104 -6.84 -49.31 60.13
N VAL A 105 -5.80 -49.30 61.00
CA VAL A 105 -5.69 -49.75 62.43
C VAL A 105 -4.18 -49.60 62.77
N ASP A 106 -3.62 -48.85 63.74
CA ASP A 106 -3.94 -48.31 65.09
C ASP A 106 -2.95 -48.90 66.16
N ALA A 107 -2.74 -48.17 67.27
CA ALA A 107 -1.87 -48.47 68.43
C ALA A 107 -0.32 -48.44 68.20
N ASP A 108 0.55 -48.21 69.19
CA ASP A 108 0.37 -48.05 70.65
C ASP A 108 1.44 -47.11 71.30
N ALA A 109 1.29 -46.89 72.61
CA ALA A 109 2.28 -46.52 73.63
C ALA A 109 2.61 -45.02 73.86
N THR A 110 2.32 -44.58 75.09
CA THR A 110 2.60 -43.25 75.65
C THR A 110 3.92 -43.18 76.42
N THR A 111 4.48 -41.98 76.58
CA THR A 111 5.06 -41.45 77.85
C THR A 111 5.29 -39.93 77.70
N GLN A 112 5.05 -39.15 78.75
CA GLN A 112 5.41 -37.72 78.82
C GLN A 112 6.79 -37.52 79.45
N ALA A 113 7.59 -36.57 78.93
CA ALA A 113 8.32 -35.60 79.75
C ALA A 113 8.94 -34.45 78.94
N ASP A 114 8.58 -33.22 79.34
CA ASP A 114 9.32 -31.95 79.24
C ASP A 114 9.69 -31.30 77.88
N GLN A 115 9.90 -29.99 77.94
CA GLN A 115 10.35 -29.07 76.90
C GLN A 115 11.86 -28.80 77.13
N THR A 116 12.72 -28.40 76.20
CA THR A 116 12.55 -27.29 75.25
C THR A 116 13.68 -27.34 74.20
N ALA A 117 13.37 -27.34 72.90
CA ALA A 117 14.31 -26.96 71.84
C ALA A 117 13.52 -26.55 70.59
N THR A 118 13.63 -25.29 70.16
CA THR A 118 12.89 -24.75 69.02
C THR A 118 13.58 -25.07 67.69
N THR A 119 13.18 -26.15 67.03
CA THR A 119 13.51 -26.41 65.63
C THR A 119 12.68 -25.49 64.72
N GLN A 120 13.21 -24.30 64.43
CA GLN A 120 12.60 -23.38 63.46
C GLN A 120 12.79 -23.92 62.03
N ALA A 121 11.86 -24.77 61.59
CA ALA A 121 11.83 -25.29 60.22
C ALA A 121 11.47 -24.16 59.23
N ASN A 122 12.48 -23.45 58.73
CA ASN A 122 12.31 -22.45 57.68
C ASN A 122 12.06 -23.13 56.32
N SER A 123 10.82 -23.53 56.07
CA SER A 123 10.39 -24.14 54.81
C SER A 123 10.48 -23.14 53.66
N THR A 124 11.60 -23.16 52.93
CA THR A 124 11.83 -22.35 51.73
C THR A 124 10.85 -22.73 50.62
N SER A 125 9.75 -21.98 50.51
CA SER A 125 8.63 -22.25 49.62
C SER A 125 8.91 -21.78 48.17
N SER A 126 9.73 -22.55 47.44
CA SER A 126 9.88 -22.39 46.00
C SER A 126 8.58 -22.79 45.28
N ASN A 127 7.91 -21.82 44.66
CA ASN A 127 6.71 -22.05 43.86
C ASN A 127 6.99 -21.75 42.38
N ILE A 128 6.80 -22.73 41.50
CA ILE A 128 6.97 -22.56 40.05
C ILE A 128 5.61 -22.50 39.36
N THR A 129 5.42 -21.51 38.48
CA THR A 129 4.22 -21.34 37.65
C THR A 129 4.63 -21.31 36.18
N PRO A 130 4.11 -22.21 35.33
CA PRO A 130 4.32 -22.13 33.87
C PRO A 130 3.72 -20.85 33.29
N LEU A 131 4.38 -20.29 32.28
CA LEU A 131 3.90 -19.15 31.50
C LEU A 131 4.45 -19.20 30.06
N LYS A 132 4.15 -18.19 29.26
CA LYS A 132 4.82 -17.96 27.96
C LYS A 132 4.97 -16.45 27.74
N GLY A 133 6.21 -15.99 27.65
CA GLY A 133 6.54 -14.58 27.41
C GLY A 133 8.02 -14.37 27.04
N ILE A 134 8.42 -13.11 27.02
CA ILE A 134 9.79 -12.64 26.85
C ILE A 134 10.15 -11.82 28.10
N VAL A 135 11.40 -11.90 28.56
CA VAL A 135 11.94 -10.99 29.57
C VAL A 135 13.06 -10.15 28.97
N ASP A 136 12.81 -8.84 28.95
CA ASP A 136 13.73 -7.81 28.47
C ASP A 136 14.57 -7.29 29.63
N THR A 137 15.89 -7.38 29.55
CA THR A 137 16.79 -6.99 30.64
C THR A 137 16.96 -5.47 30.74
N LYS A 138 16.74 -4.90 31.94
CA LYS A 138 16.92 -3.46 32.20
C LYS A 138 18.39 -3.02 32.22
N GLY A 139 19.30 -3.98 32.38
CA GLY A 139 20.74 -3.80 32.53
C GLY A 139 21.45 -5.16 32.60
N ILE A 140 22.73 -5.17 32.97
CA ILE A 140 23.49 -6.44 33.13
C ILE A 140 22.85 -7.25 34.26
N THR A 141 22.12 -8.30 33.91
CA THR A 141 21.24 -9.02 34.83
C THR A 141 21.92 -10.27 35.38
N GLY A 142 21.95 -10.37 36.72
CA GLY A 142 22.43 -11.56 37.43
C GLY A 142 21.47 -12.75 37.25
N LEU A 143 22.04 -13.95 37.25
CA LEU A 143 21.32 -15.21 37.07
C LEU A 143 21.37 -16.02 38.36
N TYR A 144 20.29 -16.72 38.67
CA TYR A 144 20.12 -17.47 39.91
C TYR A 144 19.63 -18.89 39.58
N THR A 145 20.07 -19.88 40.36
CA THR A 145 19.49 -21.23 40.35
C THR A 145 18.18 -21.29 41.13
N GLN A 146 17.42 -22.37 41.03
CA GLN A 146 16.09 -22.52 41.65
C GLN A 146 16.08 -22.38 43.19
N ASP A 147 17.20 -22.63 43.85
CA ASP A 147 17.45 -22.45 45.28
C ASP A 147 17.86 -21.01 45.66
N GLY A 148 17.90 -20.09 44.70
CA GLY A 148 18.33 -18.70 44.90
C GLY A 148 19.83 -18.47 44.90
N THR A 149 20.67 -19.49 44.65
CA THR A 149 22.13 -19.31 44.59
C THR A 149 22.53 -18.49 43.35
N LEU A 150 23.38 -17.45 43.54
CA LEU A 150 23.83 -16.57 42.47
C LEU A 150 24.86 -17.26 41.56
N ILE A 151 24.56 -17.31 40.26
CA ILE A 151 25.46 -17.79 39.21
C ILE A 151 26.49 -16.68 38.93
N SER A 152 27.76 -16.94 39.27
CA SER A 152 28.83 -15.94 39.25
C SER A 152 29.64 -15.88 37.95
N ASN A 153 29.64 -16.96 37.15
CA ASN A 153 30.45 -17.12 35.94
C ASN A 153 29.79 -16.61 34.65
N ARG A 154 28.50 -16.26 34.67
CA ARG A 154 27.75 -15.71 33.53
C ARG A 154 26.64 -14.76 33.99
N LYS A 155 26.29 -13.80 33.13
CA LYS A 155 25.20 -12.82 33.31
C LYS A 155 24.57 -12.52 31.95
N LEU A 156 23.34 -12.03 31.95
CA LEU A 156 22.71 -11.51 30.74
C LEU A 156 23.22 -10.09 30.45
N ALA A 157 23.40 -9.75 29.17
CA ALA A 157 23.67 -8.38 28.76
C ALA A 157 22.42 -7.50 28.96
N GLY A 158 22.61 -6.18 29.12
CA GLY A 158 21.50 -5.23 29.23
C GLY A 158 20.81 -4.96 27.90
N ASN A 159 19.51 -4.69 27.95
CA ASN A 159 18.62 -4.49 26.79
C ASN A 159 18.62 -5.70 25.84
N THR A 160 18.57 -6.92 26.39
CA THR A 160 18.43 -8.16 25.60
C THR A 160 17.16 -8.92 25.99
N ALA A 161 16.50 -9.48 24.99
CA ALA A 161 15.25 -10.22 25.09
C ALA A 161 15.53 -11.73 25.25
N TRP A 162 14.92 -12.36 26.26
CA TRP A 162 15.05 -13.80 26.52
C TRP A 162 13.68 -14.46 26.62
N LEU A 163 13.52 -15.62 25.98
CA LEU A 163 12.29 -16.42 26.13
C LEU A 163 12.16 -16.91 27.56
N THR A 164 10.95 -16.82 28.12
CA THR A 164 10.62 -17.36 29.43
C THR A 164 9.37 -18.22 29.40
N ASP A 165 9.45 -19.37 30.09
CA ASP A 165 8.41 -20.39 30.18
C ASP A 165 7.99 -20.72 31.63
N GLN A 166 8.68 -20.15 32.62
CA GLN A 166 8.42 -20.35 34.04
C GLN A 166 8.69 -19.09 34.86
N LYS A 167 7.76 -18.76 35.76
CA LYS A 167 8.01 -17.92 36.93
C LYS A 167 8.38 -18.81 38.11
N LEU A 168 9.40 -18.40 38.85
CA LEU A 168 9.75 -18.91 40.18
C LEU A 168 9.46 -17.81 41.21
N VAL A 169 8.71 -18.14 42.25
CA VAL A 169 8.65 -17.35 43.49
C VAL A 169 9.50 -18.06 44.53
N TYR A 170 10.51 -17.38 45.07
CA TYR A 170 11.44 -17.91 46.06
C TYR A 170 11.76 -16.84 47.10
N ASN A 171 11.60 -17.16 48.39
CA ASN A 171 11.77 -16.23 49.53
C ASN A 171 11.09 -14.85 49.31
N GLY A 172 9.88 -14.86 48.75
CA GLY A 172 9.08 -13.66 48.44
C GLY A 172 9.50 -12.89 47.18
N GLN A 173 10.66 -13.17 46.60
CA GLN A 173 11.12 -12.57 45.34
C GLN A 173 10.62 -13.37 44.13
N THR A 174 10.44 -12.66 43.01
CA THR A 174 10.02 -13.25 41.74
C THR A 174 11.20 -13.34 40.77
N TYR A 175 11.33 -14.45 40.06
CA TYR A 175 12.33 -14.69 39.04
C TYR A 175 11.70 -15.35 37.81
N TYR A 176 12.27 -15.14 36.63
CA TYR A 176 11.81 -15.70 35.36
C TYR A 176 12.88 -16.57 34.74
N ARG A 177 12.53 -17.80 34.35
CA ARG A 177 13.48 -18.73 33.73
C ARG A 177 13.90 -18.25 32.35
N VAL A 178 15.20 -18.33 32.07
CA VAL A 178 15.83 -17.95 30.78
C VAL A 178 16.74 -19.04 30.21
N ALA A 179 17.17 -20.01 31.03
CA ALA A 179 17.84 -21.24 30.61
C ALA A 179 17.57 -22.37 31.61
N THR A 180 18.08 -23.57 31.33
CA THR A 180 17.94 -24.75 32.20
C THR A 180 18.51 -24.50 33.60
N ASN A 181 17.62 -24.41 34.61
CA ASN A 181 17.94 -24.01 35.98
C ASN A 181 18.62 -22.62 36.12
N GLU A 182 18.33 -21.69 35.21
CA GLU A 182 18.78 -20.29 35.35
C GLU A 182 17.61 -19.32 35.24
N TYR A 183 17.47 -18.48 36.27
CA TYR A 183 16.38 -17.54 36.44
C TYR A 183 16.91 -16.11 36.62
N ALA A 184 16.33 -15.15 35.91
CA ALA A 184 16.59 -13.72 36.05
C ALA A 184 15.61 -13.10 37.06
N ASN A 185 16.10 -12.31 38.02
CA ASN A 185 15.25 -11.65 39.02
C ASN A 185 14.36 -10.56 38.36
N ALA A 186 13.07 -10.54 38.70
CA ALA A 186 12.04 -9.66 38.15
C ALA A 186 12.36 -8.17 38.27
N ASP A 187 13.05 -7.74 39.33
CA ASP A 187 13.44 -6.33 39.52
C ASP A 187 14.40 -5.85 38.41
N ASN A 188 15.13 -6.77 37.79
CA ASN A 188 16.12 -6.50 36.74
C ASN A 188 15.60 -6.70 35.30
N VAL A 189 14.35 -7.17 35.12
CA VAL A 189 13.75 -7.42 33.79
C VAL A 189 12.35 -6.81 33.65
N VAL A 190 11.82 -6.79 32.43
CA VAL A 190 10.42 -6.49 32.12
C VAL A 190 9.81 -7.70 31.42
N LEU A 191 8.68 -8.21 31.92
CA LEU A 191 7.94 -9.31 31.28
C LEU A 191 7.06 -8.74 30.16
N THR A 192 7.38 -9.13 28.92
CA THR A 192 6.63 -8.82 27.69
C THR A 192 6.02 -10.11 27.11
N TYR A 193 5.14 -9.99 26.12
CA TYR A 193 4.37 -11.11 25.57
C TYR A 193 4.28 -11.05 24.06
N GLY A 194 4.08 -12.23 23.44
CA GLY A 194 4.15 -12.39 21.99
C GLY A 194 5.58 -12.37 21.45
N HIS A 195 5.71 -12.32 20.13
CA HIS A 195 6.95 -12.01 19.42
C HIS A 195 6.82 -10.64 18.73
N GLN A 196 7.94 -9.98 18.49
CA GLN A 196 7.94 -8.67 17.83
C GLN A 196 7.57 -8.82 16.35
N GLU A 197 6.50 -8.17 15.93
CA GLU A 197 6.00 -8.19 14.55
C GLU A 197 5.22 -6.89 14.30
N ASN A 198 5.52 -6.20 13.20
CA ASN A 198 4.98 -4.87 12.94
C ASN A 198 4.07 -4.87 11.71
N GLY A 199 2.84 -4.39 11.88
CA GLY A 199 1.87 -4.35 10.78
C GLY A 199 0.65 -3.49 11.10
N ILE A 200 -0.37 -3.60 10.24
CA ILE A 200 -1.67 -2.91 10.40
C ILE A 200 -2.77 -3.93 10.55
N VAL A 201 -3.61 -3.74 11.57
CA VAL A 201 -4.82 -4.51 11.76
C VAL A 201 -6.05 -3.59 11.67
N ARG A 202 -7.09 -4.05 10.99
CA ARG A 202 -8.37 -3.35 10.87
C ARG A 202 -9.41 -4.03 11.73
N VAL A 203 -10.15 -3.22 12.47
CA VAL A 203 -11.36 -3.61 13.19
C VAL A 203 -12.47 -3.88 12.18
N LYS A 204 -13.15 -5.02 12.30
CA LYS A 204 -14.25 -5.42 11.39
C LYS A 204 -15.49 -4.55 11.64
N GLN A 205 -16.51 -4.73 10.79
CA GLN A 205 -17.70 -3.88 10.76
C GLN A 205 -18.55 -3.86 12.05
N TRP A 206 -18.29 -4.74 13.01
CA TRP A 206 -18.97 -4.83 14.32
C TRP A 206 -18.17 -4.27 15.50
N GLY A 207 -16.94 -3.77 15.29
CA GLY A 207 -16.05 -3.34 16.36
C GLY A 207 -15.12 -4.45 16.87
N ALA A 208 -14.27 -4.13 17.85
CA ALA A 208 -13.39 -5.10 18.51
C ALA A 208 -13.34 -4.91 20.02
N ALA A 209 -13.34 -6.01 20.78
CA ALA A 209 -13.15 -5.94 22.23
C ALA A 209 -11.68 -5.69 22.60
N SER A 210 -11.45 -4.92 23.66
CA SER A 210 -10.11 -4.62 24.19
C SER A 210 -9.63 -5.72 25.14
N TYR A 211 -8.44 -6.28 24.87
CA TYR A 211 -7.80 -7.31 25.69
C TYR A 211 -6.46 -6.83 26.25
N SER A 212 -6.06 -7.41 27.38
CA SER A 212 -4.70 -7.33 27.90
C SER A 212 -4.15 -8.74 28.10
N ARG A 213 -2.82 -8.87 28.07
CA ARG A 213 -2.13 -10.14 28.31
C ARG A 213 -1.53 -10.17 29.71
N GLY A 214 -1.85 -11.22 30.46
CA GLY A 214 -1.16 -11.59 31.70
C GLY A 214 -0.52 -12.97 31.60
N GLU A 215 0.10 -13.41 32.69
CA GLU A 215 0.77 -14.72 32.78
C GLU A 215 -0.18 -15.88 32.44
N ALA A 216 -1.41 -15.81 32.95
CA ALA A 216 -2.47 -16.81 32.74
C ALA A 216 -3.15 -16.74 31.35
N GLY A 217 -2.74 -15.81 30.47
CA GLY A 217 -3.32 -15.64 29.13
C GLY A 217 -4.03 -14.31 28.91
N PHE A 218 -4.81 -14.24 27.83
CA PHE A 218 -5.56 -13.04 27.44
C PHE A 218 -6.87 -12.91 28.21
N TYR A 219 -7.16 -11.70 28.69
CA TYR A 219 -8.42 -11.33 29.35
C TYR A 219 -8.95 -10.00 28.78
N LYS A 220 -10.28 -9.80 28.82
CA LYS A 220 -10.88 -8.50 28.46
C LYS A 220 -10.54 -7.49 29.54
N ASN A 221 -9.97 -6.35 29.15
CA ASN A 221 -9.39 -5.40 30.12
C ASN A 221 -10.36 -4.30 30.62
N GLY A 222 -11.63 -4.35 30.21
CA GLY A 222 -12.68 -3.42 30.64
C GLY A 222 -12.67 -2.05 29.95
N GLN A 223 -11.71 -1.76 29.08
CA GLN A 223 -11.73 -0.55 28.25
C GLN A 223 -12.86 -0.61 27.21
N ALA A 224 -13.28 0.55 26.72
CA ALA A 224 -14.29 0.65 25.67
C ALA A 224 -13.87 -0.10 24.39
N ASN A 225 -14.84 -0.77 23.75
CA ASN A 225 -14.60 -1.47 22.49
C ASN A 225 -14.15 -0.50 21.38
N TYR A 226 -13.22 -0.97 20.56
CA TYR A 226 -12.69 -0.24 19.42
C TYR A 226 -13.74 -0.16 18.30
N GLN A 227 -13.89 1.03 17.73
CA GLN A 227 -14.94 1.32 16.75
C GLN A 227 -14.74 0.53 15.44
N ALA A 228 -15.86 0.12 14.86
CA ALA A 228 -15.93 -0.57 13.58
C ALA A 228 -15.13 0.13 12.47
N ASN A 229 -14.50 -0.65 11.60
CA ASN A 229 -13.75 -0.20 10.43
C ASN A 229 -12.54 0.72 10.73
N THR A 230 -12.16 0.92 12.00
CA THR A 230 -10.91 1.63 12.36
C THR A 230 -9.67 0.78 12.09
N ALA A 231 -8.52 1.41 11.90
CA ALA A 231 -7.26 0.75 11.59
C ALA A 231 -6.17 1.20 12.57
N TRP A 232 -5.38 0.24 13.03
CA TRP A 232 -4.41 0.40 14.10
C TRP A 232 -3.07 -0.20 13.70
N ARG A 233 -1.98 0.44 14.13
CA ARG A 233 -0.63 -0.14 14.07
C ARG A 233 -0.51 -1.18 15.17
N TYR A 234 0.17 -2.30 14.89
CA TYR A 234 0.62 -3.23 15.91
C TYR A 234 2.14 -3.42 15.87
N ASN A 235 2.72 -3.78 17.01
CA ASN A 235 4.16 -3.97 17.23
C ASN A 235 4.56 -5.35 17.78
N HIS A 236 3.61 -6.10 18.34
CA HIS A 236 3.78 -7.51 18.71
C HIS A 236 2.56 -8.34 18.30
N VAL A 237 2.81 -9.64 18.11
CA VAL A 237 1.80 -10.67 17.84
C VAL A 237 1.95 -11.82 18.84
N ASP A 238 0.84 -12.34 19.37
CA ASP A 238 0.83 -13.64 20.08
C ASP A 238 -0.35 -14.49 19.63
N ASN A 239 -0.25 -15.80 19.84
CA ASN A 239 -1.27 -16.77 19.45
C ASN A 239 -1.75 -17.54 20.68
N SER A 240 -3.07 -17.58 20.88
CA SER A 240 -3.72 -18.22 22.03
C SER A 240 -5.13 -18.69 21.65
N ASN A 241 -5.48 -19.93 22.02
CA ASN A 241 -6.81 -20.52 21.82
C ASN A 241 -7.33 -20.41 20.36
N GLY A 242 -6.46 -20.68 19.38
CA GLY A 242 -6.77 -20.59 17.95
C GLY A 242 -6.85 -19.18 17.37
N ARG A 243 -6.64 -18.14 18.19
CA ARG A 243 -6.68 -16.72 17.78
C ARG A 243 -5.29 -16.11 17.74
N THR A 244 -5.10 -15.22 16.77
CA THR A 244 -3.97 -14.28 16.74
C THR A 244 -4.39 -12.98 17.41
N TYR A 245 -3.52 -12.44 18.26
CA TYR A 245 -3.71 -11.18 18.97
C TYR A 245 -2.62 -10.19 18.54
N TYR A 246 -3.02 -8.94 18.31
CA TYR A 246 -2.16 -7.86 17.81
C TYR A 246 -2.07 -6.75 18.87
N GLN A 247 -0.88 -6.46 19.39
CA GLN A 247 -0.65 -5.41 20.39
C GLN A 247 -0.68 -4.04 19.72
N ILE A 248 -1.60 -3.15 20.09
CA ILE A 248 -1.83 -1.86 19.41
C ILE A 248 -1.38 -0.63 20.20
N GLY A 249 -0.90 -0.82 21.44
CA GLY A 249 -0.46 0.22 22.38
C GLY A 249 -0.42 -0.34 23.80
N GLY A 250 0.56 0.09 24.62
CA GLY A 250 0.75 -0.44 25.99
C GLY A 250 0.62 -1.96 26.11
N ASN A 251 -0.24 -2.45 27.02
CA ASN A 251 -0.68 -3.85 27.07
C ASN A 251 -2.12 -4.00 26.55
N ILE A 252 -2.42 -3.39 25.40
CA ILE A 252 -3.73 -3.43 24.74
C ILE A 252 -3.63 -4.23 23.44
N TRP A 253 -4.51 -5.21 23.28
CA TRP A 253 -4.48 -6.19 22.21
C TRP A 253 -5.86 -6.35 21.57
N LEU A 254 -5.91 -6.50 20.25
CA LEU A 254 -7.10 -6.88 19.49
C LEU A 254 -6.93 -8.29 18.92
N ASN A 255 -8.02 -9.04 18.76
CA ASN A 255 -7.99 -10.45 18.33
C ASN A 255 -8.44 -10.65 16.87
N SER A 256 -8.07 -11.78 16.26
CA SER A 256 -8.38 -12.16 14.87
C SER A 256 -9.86 -12.41 14.55
N ASP A 257 -10.73 -12.64 15.52
CA ASP A 257 -12.17 -12.78 15.28
C ASP A 257 -12.78 -11.41 14.99
N ASP A 258 -12.33 -10.39 15.72
CA ASP A 258 -12.78 -9.00 15.58
C ASP A 258 -11.98 -8.18 14.55
N THR A 259 -10.80 -8.66 14.13
CA THR A 259 -9.86 -7.88 13.29
C THR A 259 -9.23 -8.67 12.14
N ALA A 260 -8.68 -7.97 11.15
CA ALA A 260 -7.98 -8.56 10.01
C ALA A 260 -6.75 -7.72 9.62
N VAL A 261 -5.63 -8.38 9.28
CA VAL A 261 -4.42 -7.72 8.78
C VAL A 261 -4.65 -7.24 7.35
N GLY A 262 -4.31 -5.98 7.06
CA GLY A 262 -4.50 -5.40 5.72
C GLY A 262 -4.40 -3.88 5.66
N PRO A 263 -4.44 -3.29 4.45
CA PRO A 263 -4.32 -1.84 4.27
C PRO A 263 -5.54 -1.07 4.79
N ALA A 264 -5.27 0.04 5.46
CA ALA A 264 -6.28 0.93 6.07
C ALA A 264 -7.34 1.46 5.08
N TYR A 265 -7.08 1.37 3.78
CA TYR A 265 -8.09 1.44 2.73
C TYR A 265 -7.87 0.33 1.68
N GLN A 266 -8.97 -0.21 1.15
CA GLN A 266 -8.96 -1.13 0.01
C GLN A 266 -10.28 -0.97 -0.74
N ASN A 267 -10.23 -1.06 -2.06
CA ASN A 267 -11.40 -1.09 -2.94
C ASN A 267 -12.09 -2.47 -2.88
N PRO A 268 -13.42 -2.56 -3.01
CA PRO A 268 -14.12 -3.85 -2.98
C PRO A 268 -13.71 -4.76 -4.16
N ASN A 269 -13.96 -6.07 -4.02
CA ASN A 269 -13.61 -7.06 -5.04
C ASN A 269 -14.20 -6.68 -6.42
N GLY A 270 -13.42 -6.91 -7.48
CA GLY A 270 -13.78 -6.53 -8.86
C GLY A 270 -13.36 -5.11 -9.26
N TRP A 271 -13.02 -4.24 -8.31
CA TRP A 271 -12.43 -2.93 -8.60
C TRP A 271 -10.89 -3.00 -8.68
N LEU A 272 -10.26 -1.98 -9.26
CA LEU A 272 -8.79 -1.81 -9.22
C LEU A 272 -8.30 -1.79 -7.76
N GLN A 273 -7.38 -2.69 -7.41
CA GLN A 273 -6.97 -2.92 -6.03
C GLN A 273 -5.80 -2.03 -5.60
N ILE A 274 -5.88 -1.52 -4.37
CA ILE A 274 -4.86 -0.70 -3.72
C ILE A 274 -3.59 -1.53 -3.46
N GLN A 275 -2.48 -1.01 -3.96
CA GLN A 275 -1.13 -1.51 -3.79
C GLN A 275 -0.43 -0.75 -2.65
N THR A 276 0.25 -1.49 -1.77
CA THR A 276 0.97 -0.94 -0.60
C THR A 276 2.49 -0.92 -0.78
N LYS A 277 2.97 -1.36 -1.95
CA LYS A 277 4.37 -1.42 -2.36
C LYS A 277 4.54 -0.67 -3.68
N GLN A 278 5.75 -0.19 -3.97
CA GLN A 278 6.04 0.53 -5.22
C GLN A 278 5.69 -0.32 -6.44
N ILE A 279 4.72 0.14 -7.23
CA ILE A 279 4.30 -0.46 -8.50
C ILE A 279 5.48 -0.48 -9.47
N LYS A 280 5.54 -1.50 -10.32
CA LYS A 280 6.62 -1.75 -11.29
C LYS A 280 6.12 -1.52 -12.72
N PRO A 281 7.02 -1.22 -13.67
CA PRO A 281 6.65 -1.10 -15.09
C PRO A 281 5.97 -2.39 -15.59
N SER A 282 4.99 -2.21 -16.47
CA SER A 282 4.20 -3.29 -17.07
C SER A 282 3.79 -2.91 -18.49
N GLY A 283 3.18 -3.84 -19.23
CA GLY A 283 2.74 -3.60 -20.61
C GLY A 283 3.82 -3.73 -21.68
N GLY A 284 5.04 -4.15 -21.34
CA GLY A 284 6.09 -4.44 -22.32
C GLY A 284 7.49 -4.53 -21.69
N SER A 285 8.51 -4.60 -22.53
CA SER A 285 9.92 -4.55 -22.09
C SER A 285 10.39 -3.12 -21.90
N VAL A 286 11.11 -2.86 -20.81
CA VAL A 286 11.79 -1.57 -20.58
C VAL A 286 12.96 -1.44 -21.56
N GLY A 287 13.04 -0.33 -22.29
CA GLY A 287 14.04 -0.09 -23.33
C GLY A 287 13.66 -0.66 -24.70
N TYR A 288 12.38 -0.58 -25.07
CA TYR A 288 11.86 -1.10 -26.35
C TYR A 288 12.26 -0.22 -27.56
N ASP A 289 12.45 -0.85 -28.72
CA ASP A 289 12.80 -0.21 -30.00
C ASP A 289 11.64 0.63 -30.58
N LEU A 290 11.94 1.70 -31.31
CA LEU A 290 10.94 2.57 -31.95
C LEU A 290 10.79 2.26 -33.44
N TYR A 291 9.57 1.98 -33.86
CA TYR A 291 9.18 1.61 -35.23
C TYR A 291 7.83 2.28 -35.59
N ASN A 292 7.36 2.10 -36.83
CA ASN A 292 6.14 2.76 -37.32
C ASN A 292 4.94 2.55 -36.38
N GLY A 293 4.25 3.63 -36.01
CA GLY A 293 3.10 3.63 -35.12
C GLY A 293 3.42 3.74 -33.62
N VAL A 294 4.68 3.62 -33.21
CA VAL A 294 5.11 3.89 -31.83
C VAL A 294 4.96 5.40 -31.54
N GLU A 295 4.59 5.76 -30.32
CA GLU A 295 4.35 7.13 -29.85
C GLU A 295 5.22 7.49 -28.63
N GLY A 296 4.85 8.54 -27.88
CA GLY A 296 5.42 8.86 -26.57
C GLY A 296 6.74 9.62 -26.60
N ILE A 297 7.35 9.76 -25.43
CA ILE A 297 8.48 10.69 -25.19
C ILE A 297 9.75 10.31 -25.98
N LYS A 298 10.04 9.02 -26.17
CA LYS A 298 11.18 8.60 -27.00
C LYS A 298 10.98 9.05 -28.46
N VAL A 299 9.76 8.93 -28.98
CA VAL A 299 9.40 9.40 -30.33
C VAL A 299 9.39 10.93 -30.40
N TRP A 300 8.87 11.64 -29.39
CA TRP A 300 8.95 13.09 -29.27
C TRP A 300 10.40 13.61 -29.38
N LEU A 301 11.34 12.93 -28.73
CA LEU A 301 12.77 13.24 -28.79
C LEU A 301 13.36 12.94 -30.18
N VAL A 302 13.10 11.77 -30.76
CA VAL A 302 13.57 11.42 -32.13
C VAL A 302 13.02 12.37 -33.20
N ARG A 303 11.73 12.70 -33.16
CA ARG A 303 11.12 13.68 -34.08
C ARG A 303 11.79 15.04 -33.95
N ARG A 304 12.02 15.51 -32.71
CA ARG A 304 12.74 16.76 -32.42
C ARG A 304 14.18 16.75 -32.91
N TYR A 305 14.90 15.63 -32.81
CA TYR A 305 16.28 15.49 -33.32
C TYR A 305 16.38 15.77 -34.83
N PHE A 306 15.39 15.34 -35.61
CA PHE A 306 15.32 15.59 -37.05
C PHE A 306 14.55 16.87 -37.44
N GLY A 307 14.10 17.67 -36.47
CA GLY A 307 13.38 18.93 -36.72
C GLY A 307 11.92 18.77 -37.16
N TYR A 308 11.31 17.59 -36.97
CA TYR A 308 9.88 17.39 -37.24
C TYR A 308 9.00 18.10 -36.20
N SER A 309 7.78 18.47 -36.61
CA SER A 309 6.74 18.92 -35.68
C SER A 309 6.25 17.77 -34.80
N ASN A 310 5.99 18.09 -33.53
CA ASN A 310 5.39 17.19 -32.54
C ASN A 310 3.91 17.52 -32.24
N ALA A 311 3.22 18.21 -33.16
CA ALA A 311 1.76 18.42 -33.07
C ALA A 311 0.99 17.09 -33.06
N HIS A 312 1.53 16.07 -33.73
CA HIS A 312 1.20 14.65 -33.56
C HIS A 312 2.52 13.90 -33.30
N THR A 313 2.57 12.98 -32.32
CA THR A 313 3.83 12.43 -31.79
C THR A 313 4.05 10.97 -32.17
N ILE A 314 3.69 10.64 -33.42
CA ILE A 314 3.79 9.29 -33.97
C ILE A 314 5.12 9.06 -34.70
N TYR A 315 5.65 7.84 -34.64
CA TYR A 315 6.80 7.44 -35.46
C TYR A 315 6.30 7.02 -36.84
N ASP A 316 6.64 7.80 -37.86
CA ASP A 316 6.12 7.63 -39.23
C ASP A 316 7.22 7.23 -40.25
N GLY A 317 6.81 6.93 -41.48
CA GLY A 317 7.72 6.54 -42.56
C GLY A 317 8.76 7.59 -42.96
N SER A 318 8.52 8.88 -42.66
CA SER A 318 9.49 9.97 -42.83
C SER A 318 10.54 9.91 -41.73
N VAL A 319 10.12 9.75 -40.47
CA VAL A 319 11.02 9.53 -39.33
C VAL A 319 11.89 8.30 -39.58
N ALA A 320 11.30 7.16 -39.98
CA ALA A 320 12.03 5.95 -40.33
C ALA A 320 13.06 6.16 -41.46
N SER A 321 12.75 7.03 -42.43
CA SER A 321 13.67 7.36 -43.53
C SER A 321 14.83 8.26 -43.08
N SER A 322 14.55 9.24 -42.21
CA SER A 322 15.59 10.05 -41.56
C SER A 322 16.48 9.24 -40.63
N VAL A 323 15.92 8.22 -39.96
CA VAL A 323 16.66 7.24 -39.14
C VAL A 323 17.55 6.34 -40.00
N ARG A 324 17.07 5.81 -41.14
CA ARG A 324 17.94 5.10 -42.12
C ARG A 324 19.11 5.97 -42.56
N ASN A 325 18.86 7.22 -42.89
CA ASN A 325 19.89 8.17 -43.28
C ASN A 325 20.91 8.45 -42.16
N LEU A 326 20.48 8.50 -40.89
CA LEU A 326 21.38 8.60 -39.73
C LEU A 326 22.22 7.33 -39.55
N GLN A 327 21.59 6.16 -39.60
CA GLN A 327 22.25 4.86 -39.42
C GLN A 327 23.37 4.65 -40.44
N ALA A 328 23.09 4.92 -41.72
CA ALA A 328 24.09 4.87 -42.79
C ALA A 328 25.29 5.80 -42.53
N ARG A 329 25.05 7.06 -42.11
CA ARG A 329 26.13 8.01 -41.75
C ARG A 329 26.90 7.64 -40.47
N LYS A 330 26.39 6.70 -39.67
CA LYS A 330 26.97 6.28 -38.39
C LYS A 330 27.56 4.86 -38.43
N GLY A 331 27.53 4.18 -39.58
CA GLY A 331 27.99 2.80 -39.71
C GLY A 331 27.10 1.77 -39.01
N LEU A 332 25.83 2.11 -38.73
CA LEU A 332 24.86 1.24 -38.08
C LEU A 332 24.02 0.47 -39.13
N PRO A 333 23.44 -0.70 -38.79
CA PRO A 333 22.45 -1.37 -39.62
C PRO A 333 21.30 -0.43 -40.01
N VAL A 334 20.99 -0.36 -41.31
CA VAL A 334 20.08 0.62 -41.90
C VAL A 334 18.63 0.13 -41.85
N THR A 335 18.12 -0.10 -40.64
CA THR A 335 16.78 -0.65 -40.39
C THR A 335 15.65 0.38 -40.54
N GLY A 336 15.92 1.65 -40.19
CA GLY A 336 14.86 2.65 -39.97
C GLY A 336 14.09 2.46 -38.66
N VAL A 337 14.57 1.60 -37.77
CA VAL A 337 14.10 1.39 -36.40
C VAL A 337 15.10 2.01 -35.44
N VAL A 338 14.64 2.83 -34.49
CA VAL A 338 15.53 3.37 -33.44
C VAL A 338 15.65 2.33 -32.33
N ASN A 339 16.80 1.68 -32.27
CA ASN A 339 17.25 0.88 -31.14
C ASN A 339 18.24 1.66 -30.26
N LEU A 340 18.67 1.08 -29.13
CA LEU A 340 19.61 1.72 -28.19
C LEU A 340 20.91 2.22 -28.88
N ALA A 341 21.46 1.49 -29.86
CA ALA A 341 22.64 1.94 -30.60
C ALA A 341 22.35 3.18 -31.46
N THR A 342 21.19 3.19 -32.12
CA THR A 342 20.71 4.32 -32.94
C THR A 342 20.37 5.54 -32.08
N TRP A 343 19.78 5.33 -30.90
CA TRP A 343 19.49 6.33 -29.88
C TRP A 343 20.76 7.00 -29.35
N LYS A 344 21.76 6.20 -28.96
CA LYS A 344 23.09 6.70 -28.55
C LYS A 344 23.81 7.43 -29.69
N ALA A 345 23.59 7.05 -30.95
CA ALA A 345 24.15 7.74 -32.11
C ALA A 345 23.50 9.11 -32.41
N MET A 346 22.31 9.40 -31.86
CA MET A 346 21.71 10.75 -31.81
C MET A 346 22.30 11.62 -30.68
N GLY A 347 23.00 11.01 -29.72
CA GLY A 347 23.57 11.69 -28.55
C GLY A 347 22.74 11.60 -27.27
N TYR A 348 21.62 10.85 -27.27
CA TYR A 348 20.83 10.59 -26.08
C TYR A 348 21.46 9.51 -25.19
N SER A 349 21.18 9.53 -23.89
CA SER A 349 21.81 8.60 -22.95
C SER A 349 21.08 7.26 -22.86
N GLU A 350 21.82 6.23 -22.46
CA GLU A 350 21.29 4.91 -22.12
C GLU A 350 20.43 4.94 -20.85
N ALA A 351 20.70 5.89 -19.94
CA ALA A 351 19.86 6.14 -18.79
C ALA A 351 18.49 6.71 -19.18
N ASP A 352 18.39 7.54 -20.23
CA ASP A 352 17.11 8.00 -20.76
C ASP A 352 16.32 6.86 -21.43
N TRP A 353 17.01 6.00 -22.19
CA TRP A 353 16.42 4.88 -22.92
C TRP A 353 15.61 3.94 -22.01
N TYR A 354 16.21 3.51 -20.89
CA TYR A 354 15.53 2.71 -19.89
C TYR A 354 14.74 3.55 -18.88
N GLY A 355 15.17 4.78 -18.58
CA GLY A 355 14.57 5.67 -17.57
C GLY A 355 13.19 6.23 -17.95
N ILE A 356 12.95 6.50 -19.23
CA ILE A 356 11.64 6.91 -19.75
C ILE A 356 10.64 5.76 -19.60
N ASP A 357 11.04 4.55 -20.01
CA ASP A 357 10.18 3.35 -20.03
C ASP A 357 9.96 2.74 -18.65
N SER A 358 10.93 2.91 -17.73
CA SER A 358 10.85 2.39 -16.36
C SER A 358 10.15 3.32 -15.38
N TYR A 359 9.78 4.54 -15.79
CA TYR A 359 9.14 5.49 -14.88
C TYR A 359 7.71 5.09 -14.55
N VAL A 360 7.53 4.62 -13.32
CA VAL A 360 6.26 4.55 -12.59
C VAL A 360 6.34 5.59 -11.47
N ALA A 361 5.30 6.41 -11.32
CA ALA A 361 5.29 7.44 -10.30
C ALA A 361 5.59 6.87 -8.90
N PRO A 362 6.44 7.54 -8.09
CA PRO A 362 6.69 7.11 -6.72
C PRO A 362 5.40 7.06 -5.90
N LEU A 363 5.20 5.95 -5.20
CA LEU A 363 4.05 5.73 -4.33
C LEU A 363 4.06 6.79 -3.20
N GLN A 364 3.01 7.61 -3.15
CA GLN A 364 2.81 8.65 -2.12
C GLN A 364 1.91 8.17 -0.96
N THR A 365 1.41 6.94 -1.06
CA THR A 365 0.60 6.25 -0.06
C THR A 365 1.35 5.07 0.56
N ASN A 366 0.76 4.45 1.58
CA ASN A 366 1.28 3.23 2.19
C ASN A 366 0.14 2.44 2.85
N ILE A 367 0.45 1.34 3.53
CA ILE A 367 -0.53 0.48 4.22
C ILE A 367 -1.41 1.21 5.27
N THR A 368 -1.03 2.42 5.72
CA THR A 368 -1.83 3.28 6.61
C THR A 368 -2.61 4.40 5.91
N SER A 369 -2.58 4.49 4.59
CA SER A 369 -3.31 5.53 3.85
C SER A 369 -4.82 5.28 3.86
N THR A 370 -5.58 6.35 4.09
CA THR A 370 -7.03 6.41 3.94
C THR A 370 -7.43 6.67 2.49
N ARG A 371 -8.68 6.38 2.12
CA ARG A 371 -9.30 6.77 0.83
C ARG A 371 -8.93 8.20 0.42
N SER A 372 -9.05 9.15 1.35
CA SER A 372 -8.76 10.56 1.07
C SER A 372 -7.29 10.79 0.74
N GLN A 373 -6.36 10.09 1.40
CA GLN A 373 -4.93 10.18 1.09
C GLN A 373 -4.58 9.53 -0.25
N HIS A 374 -5.30 8.48 -0.68
CA HIS A 374 -5.17 7.94 -2.04
C HIS A 374 -5.66 8.95 -3.10
N VAL A 375 -6.81 9.60 -2.89
CA VAL A 375 -7.32 10.68 -3.74
C VAL A 375 -6.35 11.87 -3.83
N GLU A 376 -5.83 12.34 -2.69
CA GLU A 376 -4.87 13.44 -2.69
C GLU A 376 -3.51 13.05 -3.29
N ALA A 377 -3.03 11.81 -3.11
CA ALA A 377 -1.82 11.31 -3.76
C ALA A 377 -1.94 11.30 -5.30
N MET A 378 -3.10 10.90 -5.82
CA MET A 378 -3.43 10.95 -7.25
C MET A 378 -3.34 12.39 -7.77
N ILE A 379 -4.05 13.31 -7.11
CA ILE A 379 -4.13 14.71 -7.54
C ILE A 379 -2.79 15.44 -7.37
N ASN A 380 -2.06 15.20 -6.28
CA ASN A 380 -0.72 15.77 -6.04
C ASN A 380 0.30 15.30 -7.07
N GLN A 381 0.21 14.07 -7.59
CA GLN A 381 1.05 13.63 -8.70
C GLN A 381 0.67 14.32 -10.01
N ALA A 382 -0.63 14.45 -10.31
CA ALA A 382 -1.09 15.16 -11.51
C ALA A 382 -0.60 16.63 -11.52
N TYR A 383 -0.62 17.31 -10.37
CA TYR A 383 -0.10 18.68 -10.24
C TYR A 383 1.41 18.83 -10.52
N LYS A 384 2.23 17.77 -10.42
CA LYS A 384 3.66 17.83 -10.81
C LYS A 384 3.85 18.04 -12.31
N TYR A 385 2.84 17.73 -13.12
CA TYR A 385 2.85 17.98 -14.55
C TYR A 385 2.28 19.36 -14.93
N LEU A 386 1.77 20.17 -14.00
CA LEU A 386 1.09 21.44 -14.34
C LEU A 386 1.99 22.35 -15.21
N GLY A 387 1.46 22.77 -16.36
CA GLY A 387 2.19 23.57 -17.35
C GLY A 387 3.13 22.78 -18.27
N LYS A 388 3.23 21.45 -18.13
CA LYS A 388 3.99 20.58 -19.04
C LYS A 388 3.20 20.34 -20.34
N PRO A 389 3.87 20.20 -21.50
CA PRO A 389 3.21 19.97 -22.77
C PRO A 389 2.39 18.67 -22.79
N TRP A 390 1.30 18.70 -23.58
CA TRP A 390 0.65 17.49 -24.06
C TRP A 390 1.57 16.78 -25.07
N ILE A 391 1.70 15.46 -24.95
CA ILE A 391 2.53 14.61 -25.82
C ILE A 391 1.75 13.31 -26.05
N SER A 392 1.48 12.95 -27.31
CA SER A 392 0.72 11.74 -27.64
C SER A 392 1.44 10.46 -27.22
N GLY A 393 0.70 9.47 -26.70
CA GLY A 393 1.22 8.19 -26.20
C GLY A 393 2.21 8.32 -25.03
N ALA A 394 2.16 9.40 -24.26
CA ALA A 394 3.13 9.70 -23.21
C ALA A 394 2.55 9.53 -21.81
N ALA A 395 3.04 8.49 -21.13
CA ALA A 395 2.71 8.18 -19.73
C ALA A 395 3.99 7.98 -18.89
N SER A 396 4.90 8.96 -18.89
CA SER A 396 6.18 8.91 -18.14
C SER A 396 6.41 10.22 -17.35
N MET A 397 7.65 10.50 -16.92
CA MET A 397 7.98 11.41 -15.84
C MET A 397 7.63 12.91 -16.04
N PRO A 398 7.37 13.68 -14.95
CA PRO A 398 7.07 15.11 -15.00
C PRO A 398 8.16 16.02 -15.60
N ALA A 399 9.36 15.50 -15.88
CA ALA A 399 10.36 16.26 -16.61
C ALA A 399 9.85 16.68 -18.00
N TYR A 400 9.13 15.77 -18.69
CA TYR A 400 8.70 15.93 -20.09
C TYR A 400 7.29 16.51 -20.22
N GLY A 401 6.27 15.64 -20.20
CA GLY A 401 4.88 15.90 -20.59
C GLY A 401 4.12 14.59 -20.73
N VAL A 402 2.79 14.65 -20.86
CA VAL A 402 1.90 13.46 -20.90
C VAL A 402 0.66 13.74 -21.74
N ASP A 403 0.00 12.70 -22.27
CA ASP A 403 -1.37 12.82 -22.80
C ASP A 403 -2.42 12.76 -21.66
N CYS A 404 -3.70 12.75 -22.02
CA CYS A 404 -4.81 12.79 -21.06
C CYS A 404 -4.88 11.52 -20.20
N SER A 405 -4.74 10.35 -20.81
CA SER A 405 -4.72 9.04 -20.16
C SER A 405 -3.39 8.78 -19.46
N GLY A 406 -2.26 9.25 -20.00
CA GLY A 406 -0.95 9.14 -19.37
C GLY A 406 -0.82 9.94 -18.08
N LEU A 407 -1.46 11.12 -18.01
CA LEU A 407 -1.63 11.87 -16.77
C LEU A 407 -2.41 11.05 -15.72
N VAL A 408 -3.49 10.39 -16.14
CA VAL A 408 -4.30 9.50 -15.28
C VAL A 408 -3.47 8.30 -14.82
N THR A 409 -2.79 7.58 -15.71
CA THR A 409 -1.95 6.41 -15.36
C THR A 409 -0.89 6.78 -14.32
N GLN A 410 -0.15 7.86 -14.53
CA GLN A 410 0.88 8.29 -13.58
C GLN A 410 0.29 8.80 -12.26
N ALA A 411 -0.88 9.43 -12.27
CA ALA A 411 -1.59 9.82 -11.06
C ALA A 411 -2.08 8.58 -10.26
N LEU A 412 -2.64 7.58 -10.95
CA LEU A 412 -3.07 6.31 -10.35
C LEU A 412 -1.89 5.60 -9.69
N TYR A 413 -0.74 5.48 -10.36
CA TYR A 413 0.46 4.86 -9.80
C TYR A 413 0.92 5.51 -8.49
N ALA A 414 0.95 6.84 -8.41
CA ALA A 414 1.30 7.54 -7.17
C ALA A 414 0.30 7.31 -6.03
N SER A 415 -0.97 7.08 -6.35
CA SER A 415 -1.99 6.70 -5.36
C SER A 415 -1.89 5.23 -4.93
N GLY A 416 -1.15 4.38 -5.64
CA GLY A 416 -1.12 2.95 -5.41
C GLY A 416 -2.25 2.20 -6.11
N ILE A 417 -2.71 2.69 -7.26
CA ILE A 417 -3.55 1.93 -8.19
C ILE A 417 -2.67 1.51 -9.37
N ASP A 418 -2.62 0.20 -9.64
CA ASP A 418 -2.12 -0.32 -10.91
C ASP A 418 -3.31 -0.54 -11.84
N SER A 419 -3.27 0.06 -13.04
CA SER A 419 -4.32 -0.02 -14.06
C SER A 419 -4.05 -1.05 -15.16
N ALA A 420 -2.99 -1.87 -15.02
CA ALA A 420 -2.62 -2.91 -15.99
C ALA A 420 -3.84 -3.67 -16.57
N PRO A 421 -3.95 -3.84 -17.90
CA PRO A 421 -2.91 -3.62 -18.91
C PRO A 421 -2.61 -2.15 -19.25
N ILE A 422 -3.49 -1.20 -18.89
CA ILE A 422 -3.26 0.23 -19.15
C ILE A 422 -2.08 0.70 -18.30
N SER A 423 -0.96 1.00 -18.96
CA SER A 423 0.34 1.14 -18.31
C SER A 423 1.26 2.10 -19.08
N ASN A 424 2.46 2.34 -18.54
CA ASN A 424 3.40 3.33 -19.10
C ASN A 424 4.07 2.89 -20.40
N ILE A 425 4.43 1.60 -20.55
CA ILE A 425 5.06 1.08 -21.77
C ILE A 425 4.00 0.84 -22.85
N GLN A 426 2.84 0.31 -22.47
CA GLN A 426 1.71 0.05 -23.37
C GLN A 426 1.16 1.35 -24.01
N HIS A 427 1.08 2.46 -23.27
CA HIS A 427 0.65 3.77 -23.79
C HIS A 427 1.34 4.22 -25.08
N ALA A 428 2.62 3.85 -25.24
CA ALA A 428 3.45 4.29 -26.35
C ALA A 428 3.50 3.28 -27.51
N GLN A 429 2.84 2.12 -27.40
CA GLN A 429 2.76 1.15 -28.50
C GLN A 429 1.60 1.50 -29.45
N PRO A 430 1.63 1.06 -30.72
CA PRO A 430 0.65 1.46 -31.72
C PRO A 430 -0.81 1.19 -31.29
N GLY A 431 -1.68 2.20 -31.47
CA GLY A 431 -3.11 2.11 -31.17
C GLY A 431 -3.53 2.50 -29.75
N HIS A 432 -2.59 2.73 -28.82
CA HIS A 432 -2.90 3.09 -27.43
C HIS A 432 -2.88 4.60 -27.12
N GLU A 433 -2.71 5.41 -28.17
CA GLU A 433 -2.93 6.87 -28.23
C GLU A 433 -4.21 7.32 -27.48
N TRP A 434 -5.23 6.46 -27.50
CA TRP A 434 -6.57 6.71 -26.98
C TRP A 434 -6.92 5.86 -25.76
N ASN A 435 -5.95 5.58 -24.88
CA ASN A 435 -6.16 4.85 -23.62
C ASN A 435 -7.25 5.45 -22.69
N SER A 436 -7.75 6.66 -22.96
CA SER A 436 -9.01 7.18 -22.39
C SER A 436 -10.23 6.29 -22.71
N ARG A 437 -10.22 5.61 -23.87
CA ARG A 437 -11.22 4.61 -24.28
C ARG A 437 -11.11 3.34 -23.44
N ASP A 438 -9.89 2.87 -23.19
CA ASP A 438 -9.64 1.69 -22.36
C ASP A 438 -10.05 1.95 -20.90
N TYR A 439 -9.73 3.12 -20.34
CA TYR A 439 -10.26 3.56 -19.05
C TYR A 439 -11.79 3.72 -19.05
N TRP A 440 -12.41 4.10 -20.18
CA TRP A 440 -13.88 4.13 -20.31
C TRP A 440 -14.49 2.72 -20.39
N ALA A 441 -13.82 1.75 -21.00
CA ALA A 441 -14.25 0.36 -21.09
C ALA A 441 -13.98 -0.45 -19.80
N ASP A 442 -13.00 -0.04 -18.98
CA ASP A 442 -12.59 -0.82 -17.80
C ASP A 442 -13.68 -0.88 -16.72
N ASN A 443 -14.30 -2.05 -16.55
CA ASN A 443 -15.34 -2.30 -15.55
C ASN A 443 -14.81 -2.25 -14.10
N ARG A 444 -13.49 -2.28 -13.90
CA ARG A 444 -12.83 -2.23 -12.58
C ARG A 444 -12.81 -0.82 -11.96
N ILE A 445 -13.31 0.18 -12.68
CA ILE A 445 -13.59 1.53 -12.18
C ILE A 445 -15.04 1.92 -12.53
N PRO A 446 -16.04 1.58 -11.70
CA PRO A 446 -17.44 1.69 -12.12
C PRO A 446 -17.91 3.11 -12.48
N HIS A 447 -18.87 3.18 -13.40
CA HIS A 447 -19.58 4.42 -13.70
C HIS A 447 -20.39 4.89 -12.48
N ILE A 448 -20.43 6.20 -12.26
CA ILE A 448 -21.27 6.82 -11.22
C ILE A 448 -22.21 7.85 -11.86
N ASN A 449 -23.38 8.06 -11.23
CA ASN A 449 -24.30 9.11 -11.66
C ASN A 449 -23.60 10.48 -11.63
N PHE A 450 -23.64 11.23 -12.72
CA PHE A 450 -22.92 12.50 -12.88
C PHE A 450 -23.17 13.52 -11.75
N ASN A 451 -24.32 13.49 -11.08
CA ASN A 451 -24.62 14.37 -9.95
C ASN A 451 -23.99 13.92 -8.62
N ASN A 452 -23.58 12.65 -8.51
CA ASN A 452 -22.92 12.06 -7.34
C ASN A 452 -21.37 12.09 -7.44
N ARG A 453 -20.83 12.87 -8.40
CA ARG A 453 -19.39 12.99 -8.67
C ARG A 453 -18.62 13.63 -7.51
N GLN A 454 -17.39 13.17 -7.29
CA GLN A 454 -16.52 13.50 -6.17
C GLN A 454 -15.10 13.81 -6.65
N ARG A 455 -14.35 14.56 -5.83
CA ARG A 455 -12.91 14.77 -6.03
C ARG A 455 -12.18 13.42 -6.13
N GLY A 456 -11.36 13.26 -7.17
CA GLY A 456 -10.69 12.00 -7.51
C GLY A 456 -11.44 11.08 -8.48
N ASP A 457 -12.68 11.40 -8.86
CA ASP A 457 -13.36 10.73 -9.98
C ASP A 457 -12.75 11.14 -11.34
N LEU A 458 -12.88 10.27 -12.34
CA LEU A 458 -12.47 10.53 -13.72
C LEU A 458 -13.66 11.01 -14.54
N ILE A 459 -13.53 12.17 -15.18
CA ILE A 459 -14.51 12.73 -16.13
C ILE A 459 -14.06 12.38 -17.54
N PHE A 460 -14.97 11.82 -18.34
CA PHE A 460 -14.69 11.43 -19.73
C PHE A 460 -15.51 12.28 -20.70
N PHE A 461 -14.94 12.50 -21.87
CA PHE A 461 -15.58 13.25 -22.95
C PHE A 461 -15.61 12.45 -24.25
N THR A 462 -16.64 12.67 -25.05
CA THR A 462 -16.70 12.24 -26.44
C THR A 462 -16.43 13.42 -27.39
N ASP A 463 -15.81 13.13 -28.52
CA ASP A 463 -15.76 14.06 -29.64
C ASP A 463 -17.20 14.42 -30.09
N PRO A 464 -17.55 15.71 -30.28
CA PRO A 464 -18.91 16.12 -30.66
C PRO A 464 -19.42 15.59 -32.00
N SER A 465 -18.53 15.23 -32.94
CA SER A 465 -18.91 14.82 -34.31
C SER A 465 -19.16 13.32 -34.44
N THR A 466 -18.37 12.50 -33.76
CA THR A 466 -18.38 11.03 -33.83
C THR A 466 -19.06 10.37 -32.63
N GLY A 467 -19.14 11.05 -31.49
CA GLY A 467 -19.59 10.46 -30.23
C GLY A 467 -18.60 9.44 -29.62
N ILE A 468 -17.38 9.34 -30.15
CA ILE A 468 -16.34 8.42 -29.66
C ILE A 468 -15.58 9.06 -28.49
N ILE A 469 -15.25 8.28 -27.46
CA ILE A 469 -14.43 8.73 -26.32
C ILE A 469 -13.05 9.15 -26.82
N TRP A 470 -12.64 10.37 -26.45
CA TRP A 470 -11.38 10.96 -26.90
C TRP A 470 -10.55 11.62 -25.79
N HIS A 471 -11.11 11.83 -24.59
CA HIS A 471 -10.46 12.59 -23.54
C HIS A 471 -10.91 12.19 -22.13
N VAL A 472 -10.02 12.38 -21.15
CA VAL A 472 -10.23 12.11 -19.73
C VAL A 472 -9.53 13.15 -18.84
N GLY A 473 -10.16 13.54 -17.73
CA GLY A 473 -9.58 14.44 -16.72
C GLY A 473 -9.93 14.02 -15.29
N ILE A 474 -9.13 14.46 -14.32
CA ILE A 474 -9.26 14.09 -12.90
C ILE A 474 -10.01 15.19 -12.15
N LEU A 475 -11.19 14.88 -11.60
CA LEU A 475 -12.07 15.87 -10.97
C LEU A 475 -11.46 16.41 -9.66
N LEU A 476 -11.35 17.74 -9.55
CA LEU A 476 -10.78 18.43 -8.39
C LEU A 476 -11.84 18.90 -7.39
N ASN A 477 -12.98 19.36 -7.91
CA ASN A 477 -14.18 19.75 -7.19
C ASN A 477 -15.38 19.60 -8.14
N ARG A 478 -16.59 19.97 -7.70
CA ARG A 478 -17.83 19.75 -8.46
C ARG A 478 -17.76 20.15 -9.94
N ASP A 479 -17.06 21.24 -10.28
CA ASP A 479 -17.18 21.88 -11.60
C ASP A 479 -15.82 22.13 -12.29
N THR A 480 -14.71 21.62 -11.75
CA THR A 480 -13.35 21.73 -12.33
C THR A 480 -12.51 20.45 -12.19
N MET A 481 -11.58 20.25 -13.12
CA MET A 481 -10.68 19.09 -13.22
C MET A 481 -9.24 19.52 -13.56
N ILE A 482 -8.27 18.66 -13.27
CA ILE A 482 -6.93 18.71 -13.86
C ILE A 482 -6.87 17.72 -15.03
N GLU A 483 -6.36 18.17 -16.17
CA GLU A 483 -6.33 17.43 -17.43
C GLU A 483 -4.99 17.64 -18.14
N SER A 484 -4.60 16.71 -19.01
CA SER A 484 -3.69 17.03 -20.11
C SER A 484 -4.50 17.21 -21.38
N TRP A 485 -4.44 18.40 -21.95
CA TRP A 485 -5.12 18.77 -23.18
C TRP A 485 -4.08 19.45 -24.09
N PRO A 486 -4.24 19.46 -25.42
CA PRO A 486 -3.43 20.26 -26.33
C PRO A 486 -2.90 21.58 -25.74
N TYR A 487 -1.63 21.85 -26.05
CA TYR A 487 -0.74 22.83 -25.43
C TYR A 487 -0.18 22.47 -24.05
N ALA A 488 -0.99 22.09 -23.05
CA ALA A 488 -0.48 21.85 -21.69
C ALA A 488 -1.38 21.01 -20.76
N VAL A 489 -0.78 20.45 -19.70
CA VAL A 489 -1.47 20.04 -18.48
C VAL A 489 -1.94 21.26 -17.69
N GLN A 490 -3.21 21.30 -17.34
CA GLN A 490 -3.89 22.51 -16.88
C GLN A 490 -5.13 22.20 -16.03
N VAL A 491 -5.62 23.21 -15.31
CA VAL A 491 -6.85 23.15 -14.50
C VAL A 491 -7.94 23.98 -15.16
N HIS A 492 -9.06 23.35 -15.51
CA HIS A 492 -10.19 23.98 -16.21
C HIS A 492 -11.53 23.52 -15.66
N SER A 493 -12.61 24.20 -16.07
CA SER A 493 -13.96 23.71 -15.83
C SER A 493 -14.27 22.48 -16.68
N ILE A 494 -15.01 21.54 -16.11
CA ILE A 494 -15.55 20.37 -16.84
C ILE A 494 -16.56 20.77 -17.94
N TYR A 495 -17.02 22.03 -17.92
CA TYR A 495 -17.91 22.61 -18.94
C TYR A 495 -17.16 23.43 -20.01
N SER A 496 -15.82 23.37 -20.03
CA SER A 496 -15.01 23.94 -21.12
C SER A 496 -15.07 23.06 -22.38
N SER A 497 -14.62 23.57 -23.52
CA SER A 497 -14.76 22.95 -24.85
C SER A 497 -13.83 21.73 -25.04
N ARG A 498 -14.14 20.63 -24.35
CA ARG A 498 -13.44 19.33 -24.36
C ARG A 498 -14.24 18.23 -25.08
N GLY A 499 -15.30 18.62 -25.77
CA GLY A 499 -16.30 17.71 -26.33
C GLY A 499 -17.54 17.59 -25.44
N ASN A 500 -18.38 16.60 -25.71
CA ASN A 500 -19.55 16.32 -24.88
C ASN A 500 -19.12 15.53 -23.64
N ILE A 501 -19.67 15.84 -22.45
CA ILE A 501 -19.42 15.02 -21.25
C ILE A 501 -20.07 13.65 -21.44
N ALA A 502 -19.26 12.60 -21.52
CA ALA A 502 -19.71 11.22 -21.68
C ALA A 502 -20.25 10.65 -20.36
N GLY A 503 -19.59 10.97 -19.25
CA GLY A 503 -19.95 10.50 -17.92
C GLY A 503 -18.78 10.57 -16.94
N VAL A 504 -18.94 9.87 -15.82
CA VAL A 504 -17.97 9.85 -14.71
C VAL A 504 -17.72 8.41 -14.28
N LYS A 505 -16.46 8.07 -14.00
CA LYS A 505 -16.08 6.76 -13.44
C LYS A 505 -15.28 6.96 -12.15
N ARG A 506 -15.50 6.09 -11.16
CA ARG A 506 -14.90 6.20 -9.82
C ARG A 506 -13.76 5.20 -9.64
N VAL A 507 -12.61 5.71 -9.22
CA VAL A 507 -11.40 4.92 -8.93
C VAL A 507 -11.43 4.37 -7.49
N PHE A 508 -11.93 5.17 -6.55
CA PHE A 508 -11.90 4.87 -5.12
C PHE A 508 -13.34 4.75 -4.59
N SER A 509 -13.77 3.55 -4.21
CA SER A 509 -15.09 3.30 -3.60
C SER A 509 -15.31 4.07 -2.32
#